data_AF-A0AA39C249-F1
#
_entry.id   AF-A0AA39C249-F1
#
_cell.length_a   1.000
_cell.length_b   1.000
_cell.length_c   1.000
_cell.angle_alpha   90.00
_cell.angle_beta   90.00
_cell.angle_gamma   90.00
#
_symmetry.space_group_name_H-M   'P 1'
#
loop_
_entity.id
_entity.type
_entity.pdbx_description
1 polymer ?
#
loop_
_entity_poly.entity_id
_entity_poly.type
_entity_poly.pdbx_seq_one_letter_code
_entity_poly.pdbx_strand_id
1 'polypeptide(L)' 'MANLKAYDENGMSMDGPKGVLTLEQHPNGIRIMGTITGLSPGMHGFHVHEKGDISMGCNSAGPHYNPYMVHT' A
#
# COMPACT_ATOMS: atom_id res chain seq x y z
N MET A 1 -7.69 11.30 1.17
CA MET A 1 -6.21 11.30 1.14
C MET A 1 -5.70 10.20 2.05
N ALA A 2 -4.72 9.42 1.60
CA ALA A 2 -4.07 8.33 2.30
C ALA A 2 -2.56 8.62 2.39
N ASN A 3 -1.98 8.48 3.57
CA ASN A 3 -0.54 8.63 3.77
C ASN A 3 0.16 7.30 3.54
N LEU A 4 1.19 7.29 2.71
CA LEU A 4 2.07 6.14 2.51
C LEU A 4 3.36 6.36 3.32
N LYS A 5 3.73 5.37 4.12
CA LYS A 5 4.95 5.37 4.93
C LYS A 5 5.61 3.99 4.85
N ALA A 6 6.94 3.98 4.90
CA ALA A 6 7.71 2.76 5.10
C ALA A 6 7.66 2.34 6.59
N TYR A 7 7.52 1.04 6.83
CA TYR A 7 7.49 0.43 8.15
C TYR A 7 8.52 -0.69 8.22
N ASP A 8 9.17 -0.84 9.37
CA ASP A 8 10.03 -1.99 9.67
C ASP A 8 9.20 -3.22 10.09
N GLU A 9 9.87 -4.34 10.36
CA GLU A 9 9.25 -5.60 10.77
C GLU A 9 8.50 -5.55 12.11
N ASN A 10 8.69 -4.49 12.90
CA ASN A 10 8.03 -4.27 14.19
C ASN A 10 6.90 -3.24 14.08
N GLY A 11 6.52 -2.85 12.86
CA GLY A 11 5.47 -1.86 12.63
C GLY A 11 5.86 -0.43 12.98
N MET A 12 7.15 -0.17 13.18
CA MET A 12 7.64 1.18 13.43
C MET A 12 7.90 1.89 12.11
N SER A 13 7.46 3.14 12.00
CA SER A 13 7.75 3.95 10.82
C SER A 13 9.26 4.17 10.73
N MET A 14 9.81 3.95 9.54
CA MET A 14 11.23 4.13 9.26
C MET A 14 11.45 5.14 8.13
N ASP A 15 12.69 5.58 7.95
CA ASP A 15 13.03 6.36 6.75
C ASP A 15 13.07 5.42 5.52
N GLY A 16 12.49 5.89 4.42
CA GLY A 16 12.24 5.08 3.24
C GLY A 16 11.16 5.71 2.34
N PRO A 17 10.63 4.94 1.38
CA PRO A 17 9.59 5.42 0.48
C PRO A 17 8.38 5.96 1.25
N LYS A 18 7.94 7.16 0.88
CA LYS A 18 6.82 7.84 1.53
C LYS A 18 6.09 8.74 0.55
N GLY A 19 4.83 9.03 0.85
CA GLY A 19 4.01 9.80 -0.06
C GLY A 19 2.60 10.07 0.43
N VAL A 20 1.84 10.75 -0.41
CA VAL A 20 0.42 11.01 -0.19
C VAL A 20 -0.32 10.62 -1.46
N LEU A 21 -1.34 9.78 -1.29
CA LEU A 21 -2.20 9.32 -2.36
C LEU A 21 -3.63 9.81 -2.13
N THR A 22 -4.34 10.09 -3.20
CA THR A 22 -5.78 10.33 -3.21
C THR A 22 -6.44 9.15 -3.92
N LEU A 23 -7.46 8.59 -3.26
CA LEU A 23 -8.32 7.57 -3.83
C LEU A 23 -9.64 8.25 -4.14
N GLU A 24 -10.02 8.24 -5.40
CA GLU A 24 -11.25 8.84 -5.91
C GLU A 24 -12.10 7.75 -6.56
N GLN A 25 -13.36 7.64 -6.13
CA GLN A 25 -14.31 6.76 -6.77
C GLN A 25 -14.72 7.34 -8.12
N HIS A 26 -14.57 6.56 -9.17
CA HIS A 26 -15.08 6.83 -10.51
C HIS A 26 -16.15 5.80 -10.91
N PRO A 27 -16.93 6.04 -11.98
CA PRO A 27 -17.98 5.11 -12.41
C PRO A 27 -17.50 3.67 -12.67
N ASN A 28 -16.25 3.50 -13.12
CA ASN A 28 -15.70 2.20 -13.54
C ASN A 28 -14.64 1.65 -12.57
N GLY A 29 -14.51 2.20 -11.36
CA GLY A 29 -13.51 1.76 -10.38
C GLY A 29 -12.93 2.91 -9.58
N ILE A 30 -11.75 2.70 -8.99
CA ILE A 30 -11.07 3.69 -8.17
C ILE A 30 -9.88 4.25 -8.95
N ARG A 31 -9.76 5.57 -9.00
CA ARG A 31 -8.54 6.24 -9.46
C ARG A 31 -7.65 6.54 -8.27
N ILE A 32 -6.37 6.18 -8.39
CA ILE A 32 -5.35 6.44 -7.38
C ILE A 32 -4.34 7.41 -7.99
N MET A 33 -4.14 8.55 -7.34
CA MET A 33 -3.22 9.59 -7.79
C MET A 33 -2.43 10.16 -6.62
N GLY A 34 -1.17 10.53 -6.85
CA GLY A 34 -0.38 11.23 -5.86
C GLY A 34 1.11 11.15 -6.15
N THR A 35 1.90 11.45 -5.14
CA THR A 35 3.36 11.48 -5.24
C THR A 35 3.96 10.57 -4.18
N ILE A 36 4.86 9.69 -4.62
CA ILE A 36 5.71 8.87 -3.76
C ILE A 36 7.16 9.25 -4.07
N THR A 37 7.96 9.47 -3.02
CA THR A 37 9.39 9.75 -3.13
C THR A 37 10.19 8.65 -2.43
N GLY A 38 11.49 8.56 -2.74
CA GLY A 38 12.40 7.58 -2.11
C GLY A 38 12.38 6.17 -2.72
N LEU A 39 11.65 5.96 -3.82
CA LEU A 39 11.71 4.72 -4.60
C LEU A 39 12.91 4.73 -5.55
N SER A 40 13.50 3.56 -5.80
CA SER A 40 14.45 3.39 -6.89
C SER A 40 13.76 3.59 -8.25
N PRO A 41 14.46 4.05 -9.30
CA PRO A 41 13.90 4.11 -10.65
C PRO A 41 13.42 2.73 -11.13
N GLY A 42 12.26 2.68 -11.78
CA GLY A 42 11.68 1.46 -12.35
C GLY A 42 10.21 1.25 -11.99
N MET A 43 9.66 0.11 -12.44
CA MET A 43 8.30 -0.31 -12.09
C MET A 43 8.30 -0.97 -10.70
N HIS A 44 7.30 -0.65 -9.89
CA HIS A 44 7.09 -1.20 -8.56
C HIS A 44 5.73 -1.87 -8.46
N GLY A 45 5.63 -2.94 -7.68
CA GLY A 45 4.34 -3.55 -7.35
C GLY A 45 3.51 -2.62 -6.47
N PHE A 46 2.21 -2.56 -6.71
CA PHE A 46 1.29 -1.72 -5.95
C PHE A 46 -0.02 -2.48 -5.74
N HIS A 47 -0.27 -2.92 -4.52
CA HIS A 47 -1.37 -3.81 -4.17
C HIS A 47 -2.10 -3.33 -2.91
N VAL A 48 -3.38 -3.65 -2.82
CA VAL A 48 -4.13 -3.57 -1.55
C VAL A 48 -3.96 -4.91 -0.86
N HIS A 49 -3.49 -4.89 0.38
CA HIS A 49 -3.38 -6.09 1.22
C HIS A 49 -4.71 -6.37 1.94
N GLU A 50 -4.90 -7.63 2.33
CA GLU A 50 -6.11 -8.13 2.97
C GLU A 50 -6.44 -7.38 4.28
N LYS A 51 -5.41 -7.04 5.07
CA LYS A 51 -5.56 -6.47 6.40
C LYS A 51 -4.92 -5.09 6.47
N GLY A 52 -5.54 -4.19 7.22
CA GLY A 52 -4.95 -2.91 7.63
C GLY A 52 -4.02 -3.01 8.84
N ASP A 53 -3.48 -4.21 9.12
CA ASP A 53 -2.64 -4.47 10.28
C ASP A 53 -1.16 -4.29 9.95
N ILE A 54 -0.55 -3.29 10.57
CA ILE A 54 0.85 -2.93 10.41
C ILE A 54 1.68 -3.21 11.66
N SER A 55 1.16 -3.96 12.65
CA SER A 55 1.87 -4.20 13.93
C SER A 55 3.19 -4.96 13.79
N MET A 56 3.38 -5.69 12.68
CA MET A 56 4.64 -6.36 12.33
C MET A 56 5.06 -5.97 10.89
N GLY A 57 4.89 -4.70 10.55
CA GLY A 57 5.18 -4.18 9.22
C GLY A 57 4.37 -4.88 8.13
N CYS A 58 5.02 -5.22 7.02
CA CYS A 58 4.39 -5.90 5.89
C CYS A 58 3.91 -7.33 6.22
N ASN A 59 4.49 -7.98 7.23
CA ASN A 59 4.17 -9.38 7.54
C ASN A 59 2.75 -9.54 8.11
N SER A 60 2.26 -8.54 8.86
CA SER A 60 0.91 -8.55 9.45
C SER A 60 -0.19 -8.11 8.46
N ALA A 61 0.17 -7.47 7.34
CA ALA A 61 -0.78 -6.98 6.35
C ALA A 61 -1.54 -8.12 5.62
N GLY A 62 -1.02 -9.35 5.68
CA GLY A 62 -1.60 -10.50 5.01
C GLY A 62 -1.33 -10.52 3.49
N PRO A 63 -1.95 -11.45 2.74
CA PRO A 63 -1.82 -11.54 1.28
C PRO A 63 -2.50 -10.36 0.57
N HIS A 64 -2.54 -10.39 -0.76
CA HIS A 64 -3.34 -9.46 -1.54
C HIS A 64 -4.83 -9.58 -1.18
N TYR A 65 -5.54 -8.45 -1.14
CA TYR A 65 -6.98 -8.42 -0.94
C TYR A 65 -7.69 -9.19 -2.06
N ASN A 66 -8.34 -10.30 -1.72
CA ASN A 66 -9.01 -11.19 -2.66
C ASN A 66 -10.40 -11.62 -2.13
N PRO A 67 -11.38 -10.72 -2.12
CA PRO A 67 -12.68 -10.94 -1.48
C PRO A 67 -13.51 -12.04 -2.14
N TYR A 68 -13.20 -12.40 -3.39
CA TYR A 68 -13.93 -13.40 -4.16
C TYR A 68 -13.17 -14.72 -4.31
N MET A 69 -12.00 -14.86 -3.66
CA MET A 69 -11.18 -16.08 -3.69
C MET A 69 -10.78 -16.53 -5.10
N VAL A 70 -10.49 -15.57 -6.00
CA VAL A 70 -10.23 -15.86 -7.43
C VAL A 70 -8.74 -15.97 -7.79
N HIS A 71 -7.82 -15.47 -6.96
CA HIS A 71 -6.37 -15.54 -7.18
C HIS A 71 -5.65 -16.16 -5.98
N THR A 72 -4.67 -17.05 -6.24
CA THR A 72 -3.78 -17.67 -5.24
C THR A 72 -2.42 -17.02 -5.23
#